data_AF-A0A818RG61-F1
#
_entry.id   AF-A0A818RG61-F1
#
_cell.length_a   1.000
_cell.length_b   1.000
_cell.length_c   1.000
_cell.angle_alpha   90.00
_cell.angle_beta   90.00
_cell.angle_gamma   90.00
#
_symmetry.space_group_name_H-M   'P 1'
#
loop_
_entity.id
_entity.type
_entity.pdbx_description
1 polymer ?
#
loop_
_entity_poly.entity_id
_entity_poly.type
_entity_poly.pdbx_seq_one_letter_code
_entity_poly.pdbx_strand_id
1 'polypeptide(L)'
;MGFSSSGQIIVTGWHSTSNVQIVGPILPANVWTHVVTTYSTTNALRLYINGTYYNSSSAFKYVASGTVNILTLGNPLQAVPFNGTGGCKSQSIVPNVYDGSIDEFGVYSRELSSYDICALANP
;
A
#
# COMPACT_ATOMS: atom_id res chain seq x y z
N MET A 1 1.79 -0.59 2.56
CA MET A 1 1.49 0.84 2.32
C MET A 1 1.62 1.59 3.63
N GLY A 2 1.71 2.90 3.60
CA GLY A 2 1.76 3.73 4.81
C GLY A 2 1.79 5.21 4.45
N PHE A 3 2.15 6.07 5.40
CA PHE A 3 2.23 7.51 5.19
C PHE A 3 3.67 8.01 5.19
N SER A 4 3.96 9.04 4.39
CA SER A 4 5.18 9.82 4.49
C SER A 4 5.13 10.78 5.67
N SER A 5 6.25 11.45 5.96
CA SER A 5 6.31 12.53 6.95
C SER A 5 5.46 13.76 6.60
N SER A 6 5.09 13.91 5.32
CA SER A 6 4.19 14.95 4.82
C SER A 6 2.71 14.53 4.79
N GLY A 7 2.37 13.32 5.24
CA GLY A 7 1.00 12.80 5.23
C GLY A 7 0.53 12.27 3.87
N GLN A 8 1.43 12.13 2.89
CA GLN A 8 1.11 11.49 1.61
C GLN A 8 0.99 9.99 1.81
N ILE A 9 0.01 9.37 1.18
CA ILE A 9 -0.07 7.91 1.15
C ILE A 9 1.00 7.35 0.20
N ILE A 10 1.76 6.37 0.68
CA ILE A 10 2.83 5.72 -0.07
C ILE A 10 2.51 4.23 -0.21
N VAL A 11 2.59 3.74 -1.44
CA VAL A 11 2.48 2.32 -1.76
C VAL A 11 3.79 1.85 -2.35
N THR A 12 4.31 0.74 -1.85
CA THR A 12 5.58 0.17 -2.31
C THR A 12 5.42 -1.29 -2.68
N GLY A 13 6.05 -1.70 -3.77
CA GLY A 13 6.28 -3.09 -4.14
C GLY A 13 7.77 -3.39 -4.23
N TRP A 14 8.18 -4.63 -3.95
CA TRP A 14 9.56 -5.06 -4.08
C TRP A 14 9.80 -5.73 -5.43
N HIS A 15 10.89 -5.31 -6.09
CA HIS A 15 11.51 -6.01 -7.21
C HIS A 15 12.95 -6.30 -6.81
N SER A 16 13.47 -7.50 -7.07
CA SER A 16 14.79 -8.04 -6.70
C SER A 16 15.87 -7.07 -6.17
N THR A 17 16.13 -5.95 -6.84
CA THR A 17 17.18 -4.97 -6.52
C THR A 17 16.66 -3.61 -6.02
N SER A 18 15.37 -3.31 -6.09
CA SER A 18 14.82 -1.99 -5.73
C SER A 18 13.36 -2.01 -5.28
N ASN A 19 12.98 -0.99 -4.50
CA ASN A 19 11.58 -0.69 -4.24
C ASN A 19 10.99 0.08 -5.44
N VAL A 20 9.80 -0.32 -5.84
CA VAL A 20 8.94 0.45 -6.73
C VAL A 20 7.92 1.17 -5.87
N GLN A 21 7.70 2.46 -6.09
CA GLN A 21 6.82 3.28 -5.26
C GLN A 21 5.81 4.08 -6.08
N ILE A 22 4.64 4.29 -5.47
CA ILE A 22 3.66 5.29 -5.86
C ILE A 22 3.56 6.28 -4.70
N VAL A 23 3.77 7.56 -4.99
CA VAL A 23 3.51 8.66 -4.08
C VAL A 23 2.09 9.17 -4.36
N GLY A 24 1.20 8.95 -3.42
CA GLY A 24 -0.20 9.34 -3.49
C GLY A 24 -0.46 10.78 -3.04
N PRO A 25 -1.74 11.17 -2.96
CA PRO A 25 -2.13 12.46 -2.43
C PRO A 25 -1.97 12.49 -0.91
N ILE A 26 -2.02 13.69 -0.33
CA ILE A 26 -2.25 13.87 1.10
C ILE A 26 -3.71 13.55 1.37
N LEU A 27 -3.97 12.62 2.29
CA LEU A 27 -5.34 12.29 2.68
C LEU A 27 -5.83 13.29 3.75
N PRO A 28 -7.07 13.79 3.65
CA PRO A 28 -7.63 14.66 4.66
C PRO A 28 -7.80 13.90 5.99
N ALA A 29 -7.35 14.51 7.09
CA ALA A 29 -7.59 13.98 8.43
C ALA A 29 -9.08 14.07 8.78
N ASN A 30 -9.56 13.15 9.63
CA ASN A 30 -10.94 13.08 10.11
C ASN A 30 -11.99 12.90 9.00
N VAL A 31 -11.61 12.29 7.87
CA VAL A 31 -12.51 11.97 6.75
C VAL A 31 -12.29 10.53 6.33
N TRP A 32 -13.37 9.76 6.25
CA TRP A 32 -13.31 8.40 5.68
C TRP A 32 -12.84 8.47 4.24
N THR A 33 -11.74 7.78 3.95
CA THR A 33 -11.16 7.70 2.61
C THR A 33 -11.04 6.24 2.23
N HIS A 34 -11.71 5.83 1.15
CA HIS A 34 -11.54 4.50 0.61
C HIS A 34 -10.25 4.44 -0.21
N VAL A 35 -9.37 3.49 0.11
CA VAL A 35 -8.06 3.34 -0.52
C VAL A 35 -7.89 1.91 -0.99
N VAL A 36 -7.56 1.74 -2.27
CA VAL A 36 -7.25 0.41 -2.82
C VAL A 36 -5.91 0.42 -3.53
N THR A 37 -5.16 -0.66 -3.33
CA THR A 37 -3.97 -0.94 -4.11
C THR A 37 -4.14 -2.26 -4.84
N THR A 38 -3.92 -2.27 -6.15
CA THR A 38 -3.91 -3.52 -6.94
C THR A 38 -2.53 -3.80 -7.48
N TYR A 39 -2.26 -5.07 -7.77
CA TYR A 39 -1.07 -5.48 -8.48
C TYR A 39 -1.39 -6.62 -9.46
N SER A 40 -0.90 -6.50 -10.69
CA SER A 40 -0.71 -7.62 -11.59
C SER A 40 0.56 -7.43 -12.42
N THR A 41 1.02 -8.51 -13.06
CA THR A 41 2.18 -8.44 -13.96
C THR A 41 1.92 -7.59 -15.21
N THR A 42 0.65 -7.43 -15.61
CA THR A 42 0.24 -6.62 -16.77
C THR A 42 0.03 -5.16 -16.40
N ASN A 43 -0.64 -4.89 -15.27
CA ASN A 43 -1.06 -3.54 -14.89
C ASN A 43 -0.14 -2.85 -13.90
N ALA A 44 0.92 -3.54 -13.45
CA ALA A 44 1.83 -3.11 -12.40
C ALA A 44 1.09 -2.82 -11.08
N LEU A 45 1.75 -2.11 -10.17
CA LEU A 45 1.12 -1.63 -8.94
C LEU A 45 0.26 -0.41 -9.29
N ARG A 46 -0.95 -0.34 -8.74
CA ARG A 46 -1.88 0.79 -8.91
C ARG A 46 -2.45 1.25 -7.58
N LEU A 47 -2.75 2.55 -7.50
CA LEU A 47 -3.41 3.19 -6.37
C LEU A 47 -4.72 3.80 -6.82
N TYR A 48 -5.77 3.58 -6.02
CA TYR A 48 -7.09 4.15 -6.20
C TYR A 48 -7.51 4.86 -4.91
N ILE A 49 -8.11 6.04 -5.03
CA ILE A 49 -8.64 6.84 -3.92
C ILE A 49 -10.12 7.11 -4.19
N ASN A 50 -10.97 6.80 -3.23
CA ASN A 50 -12.43 6.96 -3.31
C ASN A 50 -13.01 6.37 -4.61
N GLY A 51 -12.61 5.13 -4.94
CA GLY A 51 -13.10 4.42 -6.12
C GLY A 51 -12.44 4.83 -7.45
N THR A 52 -11.66 5.91 -7.46
CA THR A 52 -11.08 6.48 -8.68
C THR A 52 -9.61 6.14 -8.81
N TYR A 53 -9.17 5.80 -10.02
CA TYR A 53 -7.75 5.56 -10.32
C TYR A 53 -6.94 6.84 -10.04
N TYR A 54 -5.88 6.71 -9.25
CA TYR A 54 -4.99 7.83 -8.94
C TYR A 54 -3.71 7.76 -9.79
N ASN A 55 -2.94 6.68 -9.66
CA ASN A 55 -1.68 6.51 -10.36
C ASN A 55 -1.21 5.05 -10.37
N SER A 56 -0.20 4.74 -11.18
CA SER A 56 0.46 3.44 -11.25
C SER A 56 1.97 3.57 -11.15
N SER A 57 2.63 2.50 -10.78
CA SER A 57 4.07 2.41 -10.88
C SER A 57 4.54 2.09 -12.31
N SER A 58 5.85 2.16 -12.53
CA SER A 58 6.47 1.46 -13.67
C SER A 58 6.21 -0.05 -13.57
N ALA A 59 6.18 -0.74 -14.72
CA ALA A 59 6.03 -2.18 -14.75
C ALA A 59 7.17 -2.89 -14.00
N PHE A 60 6.82 -3.89 -13.19
CA PHE A 60 7.78 -4.74 -12.51
C PHE A 60 7.18 -6.11 -12.19
N LYS A 61 8.05 -7.11 -12.04
CA LYS A 61 7.67 -8.43 -11.53
C LYS A 61 7.94 -8.48 -10.05
N TYR A 62 6.91 -8.65 -9.25
CA TYR A 62 7.08 -8.84 -7.81
C TYR A 62 7.94 -10.08 -7.56
N VAL A 63 8.91 -9.96 -6.68
CA VAL A 63 9.76 -11.08 -6.25
C VAL A 63 9.43 -11.38 -4.80
N ALA A 64 8.71 -12.49 -4.58
CA ALA A 64 8.39 -12.96 -3.24
C ALA A 64 9.66 -13.44 -2.52
N SER A 65 9.70 -13.30 -1.20
CA SER A 65 10.78 -13.82 -0.36
C SER A 65 10.80 -15.35 -0.24
N GLY A 66 9.72 -16.02 -0.68
CA GLY A 66 9.54 -17.47 -0.46
C GLY A 66 9.25 -17.85 1.00
N THR A 67 9.01 -16.88 1.88
CA THR A 67 8.71 -17.08 3.29
C THR A 67 7.25 -16.77 3.61
N VAL A 68 6.80 -17.13 4.82
CA VAL A 68 5.48 -16.72 5.33
C VAL A 68 5.39 -15.20 5.33
N ASN A 69 4.27 -14.67 4.84
CA ASN A 69 3.98 -13.23 4.86
C ASN A 69 3.14 -12.92 6.10
N ILE A 70 3.52 -11.86 6.82
CA ILE A 70 2.73 -11.31 7.92
C ILE A 70 2.15 -9.98 7.44
N LEU A 71 0.83 -9.86 7.51
CA LEU A 71 0.15 -8.60 7.30
C LEU A 71 -0.07 -7.93 8.66
N THR A 72 0.30 -6.67 8.76
CA THR A 72 0.04 -5.84 9.94
C THR A 72 -0.81 -4.64 9.55
N LEU A 73 -1.75 -4.28 10.43
CA LEU A 73 -2.67 -3.17 10.24
C LEU A 73 -2.53 -2.22 11.41
N GLY A 74 -2.41 -0.93 11.10
CA GLY A 74 -2.36 0.15 12.09
C GLY A 74 -1.16 0.16 13.05
N ASN A 75 -0.34 -0.88 13.10
CA ASN A 75 0.82 -0.96 13.99
C ASN A 75 1.96 -1.71 13.30
N PRO A 76 3.14 -1.06 13.10
CA PRO A 76 4.29 -1.75 12.54
C PRO A 76 4.87 -2.73 13.56
N LEU A 77 5.27 -3.93 13.14
CA LEU A 77 6.07 -4.81 13.99
C LEU A 77 7.41 -4.11 14.30
N GLN A 78 7.58 -3.63 15.54
CA GLN A 78 8.83 -3.03 16.04
C GLN A 78 10.07 -3.95 15.85
N ALA A 79 9.86 -5.25 15.59
CA ALA A 79 10.90 -6.28 15.63
C ALA A 79 11.74 -6.44 14.36
N VAL A 80 11.50 -5.69 13.28
CA VAL A 80 12.40 -5.72 12.12
C VAL A 80 13.31 -4.49 12.16
N PRO A 81 14.63 -4.66 12.42
CA PRO A 81 15.54 -3.54 12.49
C PRO A 81 15.46 -2.74 11.19
N PHE A 82 15.05 -1.47 11.31
CA PHE A 82 15.07 -0.51 10.19
C PHE A 82 16.49 -0.36 9.62
N ASN A 83 17.50 -0.78 10.38
CA ASN A 83 18.91 -0.74 10.01
C ASN A 83 19.57 -2.12 9.78
N GLY A 84 18.81 -3.16 9.44
CA GLY A 84 19.41 -4.48 9.20
C GLY A 84 18.43 -5.49 8.64
N THR A 85 18.54 -5.74 7.33
CA THR A 85 18.22 -7.03 6.68
C THR A 85 16.85 -7.70 6.91
N GLY A 86 15.80 -7.00 7.36
CA GLY A 86 14.48 -7.66 7.50
C GLY A 86 13.21 -6.80 7.43
N GLY A 87 13.29 -5.47 7.62
CA GLY A 87 12.11 -4.60 7.61
C GLY A 87 11.71 -4.08 6.23
N CYS A 88 10.47 -3.60 6.09
CA CYS A 88 10.05 -2.82 4.93
C CYS A 88 10.95 -1.58 4.78
N LYS A 89 11.98 -1.67 3.92
CA LYS A 89 12.96 -0.60 3.63
C LYS A 89 12.37 0.55 2.80
N SER A 90 11.12 0.94 3.06
CA SER A 90 10.58 2.14 2.44
C SER A 90 11.05 3.34 3.26
N GLN A 91 12.15 3.97 2.85
CA GLN A 91 12.58 5.26 3.43
C GLN A 91 11.51 6.35 3.27
N SER A 92 10.54 6.13 2.38
CA SER A 92 9.43 7.03 2.12
C SER A 92 8.24 6.85 3.08
N ILE A 93 8.15 5.74 3.84
CA ILE A 93 7.08 5.48 4.81
C ILE A 93 7.62 5.68 6.22
N VAL A 94 6.90 6.43 7.04
CA VAL A 94 7.19 6.58 8.47
C VAL A 94 6.66 5.35 9.22
N PRO A 95 7.53 4.56 9.88
CA PRO A 95 7.11 3.38 10.62
C PRO A 95 6.57 3.76 12.00
N ASN A 96 5.32 4.20 12.06
CA ASN A 96 4.65 4.51 13.32
C ASN A 96 3.26 3.89 13.37
N VAL A 97 2.68 3.84 14.57
CA VAL A 97 1.29 3.44 14.79
C VAL A 97 0.38 4.41 14.04
N TYR A 98 -0.62 3.87 13.35
CA TYR A 98 -1.66 4.64 12.71
C TYR A 98 -2.59 5.20 13.78
N ASP A 99 -2.74 6.52 13.81
CA ASP A 99 -3.68 7.22 14.67
C ASP A 99 -4.94 7.56 13.88
N GLY A 100 -5.92 6.66 13.95
CA GLY A 100 -7.18 6.77 13.22
C GLY A 100 -8.00 5.48 13.25
N SER A 101 -9.11 5.49 12.54
CA SER A 101 -10.00 4.34 12.41
C SER A 101 -9.77 3.62 11.08
N ILE A 102 -9.86 2.29 11.08
CA ILE A 102 -9.84 1.44 9.89
C ILE A 102 -11.13 0.63 9.91
N ASP A 103 -11.80 0.53 8.76
CA ASP A 103 -13.01 -0.26 8.59
C ASP A 103 -13.01 -0.97 7.22
N GLU A 104 -13.79 -2.05 7.09
CA GLU A 104 -14.00 -2.83 5.86
C GLU A 104 -12.68 -3.28 5.17
N PHE A 105 -11.76 -3.83 5.97
CA PHE A 105 -10.48 -4.29 5.47
C PHE A 105 -10.59 -5.59 4.64
N GLY A 106 -10.11 -5.57 3.39
CA GLY A 106 -10.14 -6.71 2.47
C GLY A 106 -8.80 -7.01 1.77
N VAL A 107 -8.53 -8.29 1.54
CA VAL A 107 -7.41 -8.79 0.74
C VAL A 107 -7.92 -9.79 -0.29
N TYR A 108 -7.53 -9.63 -1.55
CA TYR A 108 -8.02 -10.44 -2.66
C TYR A 108 -6.87 -11.18 -3.35
N SER A 109 -7.14 -12.42 -3.78
CA SER A 109 -6.18 -13.24 -4.55
C SER A 109 -6.13 -12.90 -6.04
N ARG A 110 -6.75 -11.78 -6.45
CA ARG A 110 -6.80 -11.27 -7.82
C ARG A 110 -6.66 -9.76 -7.83
N GLU A 111 -6.24 -9.23 -8.98
CA GLU A 111 -6.43 -7.81 -9.25
C GLU A 111 -7.94 -7.49 -9.33
N LEU A 112 -8.36 -6.49 -8.57
CA LEU A 112 -9.70 -5.91 -8.69
C LEU A 112 -9.77 -5.02 -9.94
N SER A 113 -10.89 -5.08 -10.64
CA SER A 113 -11.18 -4.17 -11.74
C SER A 113 -11.55 -2.78 -11.20
N SER A 114 -11.48 -1.75 -12.04
CA SER A 114 -11.99 -0.42 -11.67
C SER A 114 -13.48 -0.45 -11.30
N TYR A 115 -14.26 -1.36 -11.89
CA TYR A 115 -15.67 -1.55 -11.53
C TYR A 115 -15.83 -2.10 -10.12
N ASP A 116 -15.08 -3.18 -9.78
CA ASP A 116 -15.07 -3.73 -8.42
C ASP A 116 -14.72 -2.64 -7.39
N ILE A 117 -13.69 -1.83 -7.69
CA ILE A 117 -13.18 -0.79 -6.79
C ILE A 117 -14.18 0.36 -6.62
N CYS A 118 -14.87 0.76 -7.69
CA CYS A 118 -15.91 1.77 -7.64
C CYS A 118 -17.12 1.31 -6.80
N ALA A 119 -17.51 0.04 -6.93
CA ALA A 119 -18.58 -0.54 -6.12
C ALA A 119 -18.20 -0.58 -4.63
N LEU A 120 -16.98 -0.97 -4.29
CA LEU A 120 -16.49 -0.99 -2.90
C LEU A 120 -16.37 0.41 -2.28
N ALA A 121 -16.15 1.45 -3.09
CA ALA A 121 -16.03 2.83 -2.60
C ALA A 121 -17.35 3.47 -2.19
N ASN A 122 -18.48 2.93 -2.66
CA ASN A 122 -19.83 3.41 -2.39
C ASN A 122 -20.67 2.24 -1.85
N PRO A 123 -20.35 1.73 -0.64
CA PRO A 123 -21.02 0.57 -0.06
C PRO A 123 -22.50 0.83 0.23
#